data_AF-A0A9W6D1B1-F1
#
_entry.id   AF-A0A9W6D1B1-F1
#
_cell.length_a   1.000
_cell.length_b   1.000
_cell.length_c   1.000
_cell.angle_alpha   90.00
_cell.angle_beta   90.00
_cell.angle_gamma   90.00
#
_symmetry.space_group_name_H-M   'P 1'
#
loop_
_entity.id
_entity.type
_entity.pdbx_description
1 polymer ?
#
loop_
_entity_poly.entity_id
_entity_poly.type
_entity_poly.pdbx_seq_one_letter_code
_entity_poly.pdbx_strand_id
1 'polypeptide(L)'
;MEFLLPEAFFDVDSFEHRDLFSSCRYVWQALENISSHLGKKLKGNIGSVGSFQQPIPQTVVLWQGKIWRDGFELLGGDVTRGTFRVRIGGEETSEAVVLYAGSIFWDEEIYIASGAVVEPGALIKGPTMIGSYTEVRQGAYIRGKCIVGDRCVVGHTTEMKTSVMLNGAKAGHFAYIGDSILGNSANLGAGTKLANLKIREGTVKIRIAGESIDTGLRKFGAILGDRVEIGCNAVTNPGTLLGKGSLVVPVASVASGYYTPKSIVRHKG
;
A
#
# COMPACT_ATOMS: atom_id res chain seq x y z
N MET A 1 -9.33 -3.73 25.62
CA MET A 1 -8.47 -4.29 24.56
C MET A 1 -9.15 -4.34 23.20
N GLU A 2 -10.49 -4.36 23.12
CA GLU A 2 -11.24 -4.33 21.84
C GLU A 2 -10.83 -3.18 20.90
N PHE A 3 -10.41 -2.04 21.46
CA PHE A 3 -9.91 -0.90 20.69
C PHE A 3 -8.57 -1.13 19.96
N LEU A 4 -7.94 -2.29 20.13
CA LEU A 4 -6.73 -2.70 19.39
C LEU A 4 -6.98 -3.79 18.35
N LEU A 5 -8.24 -4.25 18.20
CA LEU A 5 -8.62 -5.18 17.15
C LEU A 5 -8.58 -4.50 15.78
N PRO A 6 -8.41 -5.27 14.68
CA PRO A 6 -8.46 -4.71 13.32
C PRO A 6 -9.69 -3.83 13.05
N GLU A 7 -10.87 -4.24 13.51
CA GLU A 7 -12.15 -3.58 13.28
C GLU A 7 -12.23 -2.19 13.96
N ALA A 8 -11.42 -1.96 15.00
CA ALA A 8 -11.28 -0.66 15.63
C ALA A 8 -10.58 0.36 14.71
N PHE A 9 -9.72 -0.10 13.80
CA PHE A 9 -8.97 0.73 12.85
C PHE A 9 -9.56 0.72 11.45
N PHE A 10 -10.17 -0.39 11.03
CA PHE A 10 -10.58 -0.62 9.65
C PHE A 10 -12.04 -1.05 9.53
N ASP A 11 -12.67 -0.68 8.44
CA ASP A 11 -13.78 -1.41 7.84
C ASP A 11 -13.18 -2.50 6.95
N VAL A 12 -13.13 -3.72 7.46
CA VAL A 12 -12.49 -4.85 6.80
C VAL A 12 -13.39 -5.53 5.78
N ASP A 13 -14.72 -5.36 5.85
CA ASP A 13 -15.65 -6.13 5.02
C ASP A 13 -15.54 -5.80 3.54
N SER A 14 -15.21 -4.54 3.24
CA SER A 14 -14.99 -4.05 1.88
C SER A 14 -13.66 -4.48 1.26
N PHE A 15 -12.75 -5.09 2.04
CA PHE A 15 -11.41 -5.43 1.58
C PHE A 15 -11.31 -6.89 1.14
N GLU A 16 -10.89 -7.14 -0.11
CA GLU A 16 -10.77 -8.50 -0.66
C GLU A 16 -9.91 -9.43 0.21
N HIS A 17 -8.89 -8.85 0.86
CA HIS A 17 -7.95 -9.58 1.70
C HIS A 17 -8.31 -9.51 3.19
N ARG A 18 -9.58 -9.34 3.55
CA ARG A 18 -10.05 -9.29 4.95
C ARG A 18 -9.62 -10.49 5.81
N ASP A 19 -9.44 -11.66 5.19
CA ASP A 19 -8.95 -12.88 5.85
C ASP A 19 -7.57 -12.66 6.53
N LEU A 20 -6.79 -11.67 6.08
CA LEU A 20 -5.51 -11.26 6.69
C LEU A 20 -5.65 -10.87 8.17
N PHE A 21 -6.81 -10.29 8.52
CA PHE A 21 -7.13 -9.80 9.86
C PHE A 21 -7.80 -10.85 10.75
N SER A 22 -8.10 -12.03 10.20
CA SER A 22 -8.77 -13.09 10.94
C SER A 22 -7.92 -13.56 12.12
N SER A 23 -8.56 -13.71 13.28
CA SER A 23 -7.91 -14.17 14.53
C SER A 23 -6.83 -13.25 15.08
N CYS A 24 -6.72 -12.00 14.62
CA CYS A 24 -5.82 -11.01 15.20
C CYS A 24 -6.42 -10.45 16.50
N ARG A 25 -5.73 -10.66 17.63
CA ARG A 25 -6.04 -9.99 18.90
C ARG A 25 -5.56 -8.53 18.90
N TYR A 26 -4.49 -8.26 18.15
CA TYR A 26 -3.96 -6.93 17.93
C TYR A 26 -3.80 -6.67 16.45
N VAL A 27 -4.20 -5.48 16.00
CA VAL A 27 -4.20 -5.07 14.58
C VAL A 27 -2.85 -5.27 13.87
N TRP A 28 -1.73 -5.10 14.57
CA TRP A 28 -0.39 -5.26 13.97
C TRP A 28 -0.01 -6.71 13.69
N GLN A 29 -0.69 -7.71 14.28
CA GLN A 29 -0.44 -9.12 14.01
C GLN A 29 -0.76 -9.48 12.54
N ALA A 30 -1.61 -8.69 11.88
CA ALA A 30 -1.88 -8.84 10.45
C ALA A 30 -0.60 -8.69 9.59
N LEU A 31 0.42 -7.96 10.06
CA LEU A 31 1.72 -7.85 9.37
C LEU A 31 2.45 -9.20 9.29
N GLU A 32 2.35 -10.01 10.35
CA GLU A 32 2.96 -11.34 10.41
C GLU A 32 2.24 -12.32 9.47
N ASN A 33 0.93 -12.11 9.27
CA ASN A 33 0.09 -12.93 8.40
C ASN A 33 0.36 -12.70 6.89
N ILE A 34 0.97 -11.58 6.49
CA ILE A 34 1.14 -11.19 5.08
C ILE A 34 1.79 -12.31 4.26
N SER A 35 2.87 -12.91 4.75
CA SER A 35 3.61 -13.93 3.98
C SER A 35 2.77 -15.19 3.76
N SER A 36 2.06 -15.66 4.80
CA SER A 36 1.17 -16.82 4.68
C SER A 36 -0.04 -16.53 3.80
N HIS A 37 -0.62 -15.32 3.91
CA HIS A 37 -1.76 -14.90 3.09
C HIS A 37 -1.39 -14.83 1.61
N LEU A 38 -0.27 -14.19 1.27
CA LEU A 38 0.25 -14.14 -0.09
C LEU A 38 0.53 -15.55 -0.63
N GLY A 39 1.18 -16.42 0.15
CA GLY A 39 1.45 -17.80 -0.28
C GLY A 39 0.19 -18.63 -0.58
N LYS A 40 -0.98 -18.26 -0.03
CA LYS A 40 -2.26 -18.94 -0.30
C LYS A 40 -3.04 -18.33 -1.46
N LYS A 41 -3.01 -16.99 -1.61
CA LYS A 41 -3.91 -16.23 -2.50
C LYS A 41 -3.22 -15.75 -3.77
N LEU A 42 -1.92 -15.47 -3.72
CA LEU A 42 -1.19 -14.90 -4.86
C LEU A 42 -1.04 -15.93 -5.97
N LYS A 43 -1.58 -15.58 -7.15
CA LYS A 43 -1.34 -16.26 -8.41
C LYS A 43 -0.84 -15.21 -9.39
N GLY A 44 0.47 -15.18 -9.63
CA GLY A 44 1.08 -14.17 -10.50
C GLY A 44 0.45 -14.16 -11.90
N ASN A 45 0.24 -12.98 -12.47
CA ASN A 45 -0.39 -12.81 -13.78
C ASN A 45 0.46 -12.02 -14.78
N ILE A 46 1.70 -11.70 -14.42
CA ILE A 46 2.65 -11.00 -15.29
C ILE A 46 3.75 -11.90 -15.86
N GLY A 47 3.72 -13.22 -15.57
CA GLY A 47 4.74 -14.19 -16.04
C GLY A 47 5.02 -14.09 -17.53
N SER A 48 3.97 -13.98 -18.32
CA SER A 48 4.01 -13.91 -19.79
C SER A 48 4.43 -12.54 -20.35
N VAL A 49 4.63 -11.51 -19.50
CA VAL A 49 5.32 -10.27 -19.91
C VAL A 49 6.78 -10.56 -20.28
N GLY A 50 7.40 -11.53 -19.58
CA GLY A 50 8.67 -12.17 -19.97
C GLY A 50 9.94 -11.31 -19.81
N SER A 51 9.86 -10.17 -19.12
CA SER A 51 11.00 -9.28 -18.90
C SER A 51 11.12 -8.93 -17.42
N PHE A 52 11.96 -9.70 -16.71
CA PHE A 52 12.19 -9.56 -15.27
C PHE A 52 13.58 -8.97 -14.98
N GLN A 53 13.69 -8.25 -13.86
CA GLN A 53 14.93 -7.61 -13.36
C GLN A 53 15.53 -6.56 -14.29
N GLN A 54 14.81 -6.19 -15.33
CA GLN A 54 15.16 -5.15 -16.30
C GLN A 54 13.88 -4.39 -16.71
N PRO A 55 14.00 -3.14 -17.16
CA PRO A 55 12.84 -2.38 -17.63
C PRO A 55 12.17 -3.08 -18.82
N ILE A 56 10.84 -3.17 -18.83
CA ILE A 56 10.13 -3.72 -19.99
C ILE A 56 10.35 -2.78 -21.19
N PRO A 57 10.68 -3.32 -22.39
CA PRO A 57 11.15 -2.49 -23.51
C PRO A 57 10.05 -1.71 -24.23
N GLN A 58 8.78 -2.08 -24.00
CA GLN A 58 7.62 -1.46 -24.62
C GLN A 58 6.42 -1.56 -23.68
N THR A 59 5.43 -0.68 -23.87
CA THR A 59 4.17 -0.72 -23.12
C THR A 59 3.42 -2.00 -23.44
N VAL A 60 2.88 -2.65 -22.41
CA VAL A 60 2.11 -3.88 -22.50
C VAL A 60 0.75 -3.67 -21.88
N VAL A 61 -0.30 -4.15 -22.55
CA VAL A 61 -1.66 -4.15 -22.02
C VAL A 61 -2.11 -5.58 -21.76
N LEU A 62 -2.62 -5.85 -20.55
CA LEU A 62 -3.24 -7.13 -20.19
C LEU A 62 -4.75 -6.94 -20.14
N TRP A 63 -5.48 -7.71 -20.95
CA TRP A 63 -6.93 -7.62 -20.97
C TRP A 63 -7.56 -8.93 -21.47
N GLN A 64 -8.60 -9.40 -20.76
CA GLN A 64 -9.31 -10.67 -21.03
C GLN A 64 -8.37 -11.88 -21.18
N GLY A 65 -7.34 -11.96 -20.33
CA GLY A 65 -6.36 -13.06 -20.36
C GLY A 65 -5.37 -13.02 -21.53
N LYS A 66 -5.40 -11.97 -22.35
CA LYS A 66 -4.45 -11.75 -23.47
C LYS A 66 -3.45 -10.66 -23.13
N ILE A 67 -2.28 -10.77 -23.75
CA ILE A 67 -1.25 -9.74 -23.76
C ILE A 67 -1.26 -9.04 -25.10
N TRP A 68 -1.36 -7.71 -25.06
CA TRP A 68 -1.30 -6.84 -26.22
C TRP A 68 -0.01 -6.02 -26.15
N ARG A 69 0.82 -6.12 -27.19
CA ARG A 69 2.04 -5.33 -27.36
C ARG A 69 1.89 -4.25 -28.43
N ASP A 70 0.86 -4.40 -29.26
CA ASP A 70 0.42 -3.49 -30.31
C ASP A 70 -1.11 -3.58 -30.44
N GLY A 71 -1.70 -2.83 -31.39
CA GLY A 71 -3.13 -2.89 -31.67
C GLY A 71 -4.02 -2.26 -30.59
N PHE A 72 -3.44 -1.45 -29.69
CA PHE A 72 -4.15 -0.69 -28.67
C PHE A 72 -3.83 0.80 -28.70
N GLU A 73 -4.73 1.61 -28.17
CA GLU A 73 -4.60 3.07 -28.00
C GLU A 73 -4.94 3.44 -26.55
N LEU A 74 -4.06 4.20 -25.90
CA LEU A 74 -4.31 4.72 -24.55
C LEU A 74 -5.07 6.04 -24.65
N LEU A 75 -6.32 6.07 -24.20
CA LEU A 75 -7.18 7.25 -24.29
C LEU A 75 -7.05 8.19 -23.08
N GLY A 76 -6.35 7.74 -22.03
CA GLY A 76 -6.16 8.48 -20.79
C GLY A 76 -7.39 8.47 -19.88
N GLY A 77 -7.38 9.33 -18.85
CA GLY A 77 -8.37 9.41 -17.79
C GLY A 77 -7.77 9.24 -16.39
N ASP A 78 -8.60 9.22 -15.36
CA ASP A 78 -8.17 8.98 -13.96
C ASP A 78 -8.33 7.50 -13.63
N VAL A 79 -7.20 6.85 -13.32
CA VAL A 79 -7.07 5.43 -12.97
C VAL A 79 -7.92 5.10 -11.75
N THR A 80 -7.71 5.84 -10.64
CA THR A 80 -8.38 5.58 -9.35
C THR A 80 -9.89 5.82 -9.39
N ARG A 81 -10.36 6.67 -10.30
CA ARG A 81 -11.79 6.90 -10.57
C ARG A 81 -12.38 5.88 -11.55
N GLY A 82 -11.58 4.99 -12.13
CA GLY A 82 -12.05 4.03 -13.14
C GLY A 82 -12.45 4.70 -14.45
N THR A 83 -11.84 5.85 -14.76
CA THR A 83 -12.10 6.63 -15.98
C THR A 83 -10.97 6.55 -16.99
N PHE A 84 -9.81 5.98 -16.62
CA PHE A 84 -8.76 5.64 -17.58
C PHE A 84 -9.28 4.63 -18.60
N ARG A 85 -9.09 4.89 -19.90
CA ARG A 85 -9.58 4.03 -20.99
C ARG A 85 -8.46 3.59 -21.94
N VAL A 86 -8.60 2.36 -22.42
CA VAL A 86 -7.78 1.79 -23.49
C VAL A 86 -8.72 1.29 -24.59
N ARG A 87 -8.39 1.58 -25.85
CA ARG A 87 -9.07 1.00 -27.01
C ARG A 87 -8.24 -0.16 -27.54
N ILE A 88 -8.82 -1.34 -27.72
CA ILE A 88 -8.13 -2.55 -28.20
C ILE A 88 -9.01 -3.17 -29.28
N GLY A 89 -8.52 -3.27 -30.51
CA GLY A 89 -9.31 -3.82 -31.62
C GLY A 89 -10.65 -3.10 -31.87
N GLY A 90 -10.74 -1.81 -31.54
CA GLY A 90 -11.96 -0.99 -31.67
C GLY A 90 -12.88 -0.98 -30.44
N GLU A 91 -12.65 -1.85 -29.45
CA GLU A 91 -13.41 -1.86 -28.19
C GLU A 91 -12.73 -0.99 -27.12
N GLU A 92 -13.49 -0.16 -26.43
CA GLU A 92 -13.00 0.65 -25.31
C GLU A 92 -13.29 0.00 -23.96
N THR A 93 -12.30 -0.05 -23.08
CA THR A 93 -12.42 -0.62 -21.75
C THR A 93 -11.66 0.19 -20.71
N SER A 94 -12.11 0.10 -19.45
CA SER A 94 -11.40 0.59 -18.27
C SER A 94 -10.69 -0.51 -17.49
N GLU A 95 -10.90 -1.76 -17.86
CA GLU A 95 -10.49 -2.93 -17.09
C GLU A 95 -9.12 -3.47 -17.53
N ALA A 96 -8.58 -2.95 -18.63
CA ALA A 96 -7.25 -3.27 -19.10
C ALA A 96 -6.18 -2.84 -18.10
N VAL A 97 -5.25 -3.74 -17.79
CA VAL A 97 -4.03 -3.40 -17.02
C VAL A 97 -3.03 -2.79 -17.99
N VAL A 98 -2.45 -1.65 -17.64
CA VAL A 98 -1.43 -0.99 -18.46
C VAL A 98 -0.10 -1.00 -17.72
N LEU A 99 0.89 -1.66 -18.32
CA LEU A 99 2.27 -1.67 -17.86
C LEU A 99 3.08 -0.82 -18.84
N TYR A 100 3.45 0.39 -18.45
CA TYR A 100 4.19 1.28 -19.34
C TYR A 100 5.62 0.79 -19.60
N ALA A 101 6.13 1.06 -20.80
CA ALA A 101 7.54 0.91 -21.12
C ALA A 101 8.42 1.51 -20.02
N GLY A 102 9.47 0.79 -19.61
CA GLY A 102 10.36 1.21 -18.54
C GLY A 102 9.93 0.81 -17.12
N SER A 103 8.73 0.27 -16.89
CA SER A 103 8.40 -0.37 -15.61
C SER A 103 9.22 -1.65 -15.41
N ILE A 104 9.55 -1.98 -14.17
CA ILE A 104 10.46 -3.08 -13.81
C ILE A 104 9.76 -4.03 -12.85
N PHE A 105 9.71 -5.30 -13.23
CA PHE A 105 9.21 -6.40 -12.40
C PHE A 105 10.35 -7.31 -12.03
N TRP A 106 10.49 -7.69 -10.76
CA TRP A 106 11.66 -8.45 -10.30
C TRP A 106 11.54 -9.96 -10.53
N ASP A 107 10.31 -10.47 -10.46
CA ASP A 107 9.98 -11.89 -10.51
C ASP A 107 8.50 -12.08 -10.88
N GLU A 108 8.07 -13.33 -11.02
CA GLU A 108 6.71 -13.69 -11.42
C GLU A 108 5.69 -13.67 -10.26
N GLU A 109 6.14 -13.49 -9.01
CA GLU A 109 5.27 -13.50 -7.83
C GLU A 109 4.55 -12.15 -7.65
N ILE A 110 3.99 -11.63 -8.74
CA ILE A 110 3.33 -10.33 -8.80
C ILE A 110 1.97 -10.50 -9.48
N TYR A 111 0.93 -10.06 -8.79
CA TYR A 111 -0.43 -10.01 -9.30
C TYR A 111 -0.89 -8.55 -9.42
N ILE A 112 -1.44 -8.19 -10.58
CA ILE A 112 -1.96 -6.86 -10.88
C ILE A 112 -3.38 -7.00 -11.41
N ALA A 113 -4.36 -6.51 -10.66
CA ALA A 113 -5.78 -6.62 -10.98
C ALA A 113 -6.24 -5.61 -12.05
N SER A 114 -7.44 -5.82 -12.58
CA SER A 114 -8.03 -5.07 -13.69
C SER A 114 -8.03 -3.55 -13.49
N GLY A 115 -7.76 -2.82 -14.57
CA GLY A 115 -7.77 -1.36 -14.61
C GLY A 115 -6.61 -0.68 -13.86
N ALA A 116 -5.68 -1.45 -13.29
CA ALA A 116 -4.48 -0.90 -12.67
C ALA A 116 -3.47 -0.42 -13.72
N VAL A 117 -2.68 0.59 -13.34
CA VAL A 117 -1.66 1.20 -14.20
C VAL A 117 -0.32 1.24 -13.46
N VAL A 118 0.74 0.82 -14.15
CA VAL A 118 2.12 0.91 -13.66
C VAL A 118 2.92 1.81 -14.59
N GLU A 119 3.30 2.97 -14.09
CA GLU A 119 4.05 3.99 -14.81
C GLU A 119 5.54 3.62 -15.01
N PRO A 120 6.25 4.29 -15.96
CA PRO A 120 7.67 4.05 -16.21
C PRO A 120 8.54 4.15 -14.95
N GLY A 121 9.55 3.29 -14.84
CA GLY A 121 10.55 3.34 -13.76
C GLY A 121 10.05 2.87 -12.39
N ALA A 122 8.76 2.51 -12.24
CA ALA A 122 8.31 1.80 -11.05
C ALA A 122 8.99 0.43 -10.98
N LEU A 123 9.53 0.06 -9.82
CA LEU A 123 10.15 -1.23 -9.56
C LEU A 123 9.32 -2.01 -8.54
N ILE A 124 8.80 -3.16 -8.95
CA ILE A 124 7.96 -4.02 -8.13
C ILE A 124 8.65 -5.38 -7.95
N LYS A 125 8.83 -5.80 -6.69
CA LYS A 125 9.31 -7.13 -6.31
C LYS A 125 8.18 -7.99 -5.76
N GLY A 126 8.23 -9.29 -6.02
CA GLY A 126 7.32 -10.24 -5.38
C GLY A 126 7.75 -10.62 -3.96
N PRO A 127 6.88 -11.28 -3.19
CA PRO A 127 5.47 -11.50 -3.50
C PRO A 127 4.65 -10.20 -3.31
N THR A 128 3.86 -9.78 -4.30
CA THR A 128 3.05 -8.55 -4.25
C THR A 128 1.71 -8.70 -4.95
N MET A 129 0.62 -8.26 -4.32
CA MET A 129 -0.71 -8.10 -4.94
C MET A 129 -1.10 -6.64 -5.06
N ILE A 130 -1.58 -6.22 -6.23
CA ILE A 130 -2.06 -4.87 -6.51
C ILE A 130 -3.51 -4.97 -7.00
N GLY A 131 -4.41 -4.31 -6.28
CA GLY A 131 -5.85 -4.30 -6.52
C GLY A 131 -6.28 -3.46 -7.72
N SER A 132 -7.57 -3.53 -8.01
CA SER A 132 -8.15 -2.98 -9.22
C SER A 132 -8.11 -1.46 -9.21
N TYR A 133 -7.92 -0.86 -10.39
CA TYR A 133 -7.91 0.60 -10.55
C TYR A 133 -6.86 1.31 -9.67
N THR A 134 -5.81 0.61 -9.26
CA THR A 134 -4.69 1.18 -8.51
C THR A 134 -3.63 1.74 -9.44
N GLU A 135 -3.06 2.87 -9.06
CA GLU A 135 -2.01 3.55 -9.80
C GLU A 135 -0.67 3.41 -9.07
N VAL A 136 0.31 2.80 -9.74
CA VAL A 136 1.71 2.77 -9.29
C VAL A 136 2.50 3.74 -10.16
N ARG A 137 2.91 4.85 -9.56
CA ARG A 137 3.49 5.98 -10.29
C ARG A 137 4.99 5.84 -10.51
N GLN A 138 5.50 6.73 -11.35
CA GLN A 138 6.87 6.79 -11.78
C GLN A 138 7.85 6.77 -10.59
N GLY A 139 8.76 5.81 -10.61
CA GLY A 139 9.82 5.66 -9.60
C GLY A 139 9.36 5.08 -8.26
N ALA A 140 8.10 4.63 -8.12
CA ALA A 140 7.68 3.87 -6.94
C ALA A 140 8.54 2.61 -6.77
N TYR A 141 8.87 2.25 -5.52
CA TYR A 141 9.67 1.06 -5.20
C TYR A 141 8.93 0.15 -4.22
N ILE A 142 8.33 -0.92 -4.75
CA ILE A 142 7.65 -1.95 -3.95
C ILE A 142 8.59 -3.13 -3.75
N ARG A 143 8.95 -3.40 -2.49
CA ARG A 143 10.03 -4.34 -2.12
C ARG A 143 9.58 -5.78 -1.88
N GLY A 144 8.31 -6.09 -2.13
CA GLY A 144 7.72 -7.39 -1.84
C GLY A 144 7.09 -7.48 -0.46
N LYS A 145 6.35 -8.57 -0.24
CA LYS A 145 5.44 -8.77 0.89
C LYS A 145 4.45 -7.60 1.01
N CYS A 146 3.90 -7.16 -0.11
CA CYS A 146 3.00 -6.01 -0.16
C CYS A 146 1.63 -6.41 -0.69
N ILE A 147 0.59 -5.86 -0.07
CA ILE A 147 -0.79 -5.99 -0.51
C ILE A 147 -1.33 -4.57 -0.67
N VAL A 148 -1.70 -4.20 -1.89
CA VAL A 148 -2.28 -2.90 -2.20
C VAL A 148 -3.70 -3.13 -2.67
N GLY A 149 -4.68 -2.57 -1.97
CA GLY A 149 -6.10 -2.72 -2.27
C GLY A 149 -6.52 -1.97 -3.53
N ASP A 150 -7.83 -1.87 -3.73
CA ASP A 150 -8.40 -1.21 -4.89
C ASP A 150 -8.25 0.31 -4.82
N ARG A 151 -8.11 0.96 -5.97
CA ARG A 151 -8.13 2.43 -6.12
C ARG A 151 -7.08 3.16 -5.29
N CYS A 152 -5.98 2.48 -4.99
CA CYS A 152 -4.87 3.05 -4.23
C CYS A 152 -3.94 3.88 -5.14
N VAL A 153 -3.09 4.68 -4.50
CA VAL A 153 -1.96 5.35 -5.17
C VAL A 153 -0.67 5.01 -4.43
N VAL A 154 0.19 4.23 -5.07
CA VAL A 154 1.61 4.10 -4.67
C VAL A 154 2.39 5.09 -5.53
N GLY A 155 2.65 6.24 -4.96
CA GLY A 155 2.99 7.43 -5.71
C GLY A 155 4.46 7.56 -6.10
N HIS A 156 4.77 8.72 -6.69
CA HIS A 156 6.11 9.02 -7.19
C HIS A 156 7.15 8.84 -6.08
N THR A 157 8.20 8.06 -6.38
CA THR A 157 9.32 7.74 -5.45
C THR A 157 8.88 7.31 -4.06
N THR A 158 7.69 6.71 -3.95
CA THR A 158 7.21 6.10 -2.71
C THR A 158 7.76 4.70 -2.59
N GLU A 159 8.40 4.41 -1.46
CA GLU A 159 8.90 3.09 -1.13
C GLU A 159 7.92 2.36 -0.19
N MET A 160 7.59 1.12 -0.53
CA MET A 160 6.70 0.26 0.26
C MET A 160 7.33 -1.11 0.47
N LYS A 161 7.25 -1.63 1.71
CA LYS A 161 7.82 -2.95 2.07
C LYS A 161 7.05 -3.58 3.23
N THR A 162 6.74 -4.88 3.13
CA THR A 162 6.06 -5.65 4.20
C THR A 162 4.81 -4.91 4.72
N SER A 163 3.98 -4.38 3.82
CA SER A 163 2.93 -3.44 4.22
C SER A 163 1.63 -3.71 3.49
N VAL A 164 0.55 -3.15 4.02
CA VAL A 164 -0.79 -3.27 3.47
C VAL A 164 -1.39 -1.88 3.27
N MET A 165 -1.95 -1.63 2.10
CA MET A 165 -2.82 -0.48 1.83
C MET A 165 -4.22 -1.01 1.58
N LEU A 166 -5.19 -0.61 2.40
CA LEU A 166 -6.61 -0.90 2.17
C LEU A 166 -7.16 0.05 1.09
N ASN A 167 -8.41 -0.16 0.70
CA ASN A 167 -9.00 0.47 -0.47
C ASN A 167 -8.95 2.00 -0.42
N GLY A 168 -8.56 2.61 -1.54
CA GLY A 168 -8.49 4.06 -1.71
C GLY A 168 -7.36 4.75 -0.94
N ALA A 169 -6.47 4.01 -0.26
CA ALA A 169 -5.35 4.60 0.45
C ALA A 169 -4.34 5.23 -0.53
N LYS A 170 -3.72 6.34 -0.12
CA LYS A 170 -2.85 7.16 -0.98
C LYS A 170 -1.57 7.53 -0.29
N ALA A 171 -0.46 7.22 -0.95
CA ALA A 171 0.87 7.72 -0.62
C ALA A 171 1.47 8.32 -1.89
N GLY A 172 1.01 9.52 -2.23
CA GLY A 172 1.18 10.06 -3.58
C GLY A 172 2.60 10.51 -3.94
N HIS A 173 3.42 10.86 -2.96
CA HIS A 173 4.69 11.55 -3.22
C HIS A 173 5.73 11.33 -2.10
N PHE A 174 6.92 10.83 -2.45
CA PHE A 174 8.11 10.79 -1.58
C PHE A 174 7.90 10.15 -0.18
N ALA A 175 7.02 9.14 -0.11
CA ALA A 175 6.68 8.49 1.16
C ALA A 175 7.50 7.21 1.40
N TYR A 176 7.66 6.84 2.67
CA TYR A 176 8.21 5.54 3.06
C TYR A 176 7.21 4.78 3.94
N ILE A 177 6.83 3.58 3.50
CA ILE A 177 5.84 2.69 4.13
C ILE A 177 6.51 1.35 4.42
N GLY A 178 7.11 1.23 5.61
CA GLY A 178 7.74 -0.02 6.05
C GLY A 178 6.97 -0.68 7.18
N ASP A 179 6.68 -1.97 7.07
CA ASP A 179 6.06 -2.78 8.13
C ASP A 179 4.81 -2.09 8.73
N SER A 180 3.90 -1.61 7.87
CA SER A 180 2.78 -0.71 8.22
C SER A 180 1.46 -1.13 7.55
N ILE A 181 0.34 -0.68 8.10
CA ILE A 181 -1.00 -0.88 7.53
C ILE A 181 -1.70 0.48 7.39
N LEU A 182 -2.11 0.81 6.18
CA LEU A 182 -2.88 2.01 5.85
C LEU A 182 -4.34 1.62 5.62
N GLY A 183 -5.25 2.18 6.40
CA GLY A 183 -6.68 1.94 6.34
C GLY A 183 -7.35 2.54 5.11
N ASN A 184 -8.64 2.27 4.96
CA ASN A 184 -9.41 2.71 3.79
C ASN A 184 -9.37 4.24 3.68
N SER A 185 -9.04 4.73 2.48
CA SER A 185 -8.92 6.17 2.20
C SER A 185 -7.96 6.92 3.14
N ALA A 186 -6.98 6.25 3.75
CA ALA A 186 -5.90 6.93 4.46
C ALA A 186 -5.01 7.69 3.45
N ASN A 187 -4.56 8.89 3.81
CA ASN A 187 -3.79 9.75 2.92
C ASN A 187 -2.49 10.22 3.59
N LEU A 188 -1.36 9.95 2.94
CA LEU A 188 -0.06 10.45 3.33
C LEU A 188 0.30 11.68 2.49
N GLY A 189 0.46 12.81 3.18
CA GLY A 189 1.01 14.03 2.61
C GLY A 189 2.43 13.78 2.09
N ALA A 190 2.84 14.62 1.12
CA ALA A 190 4.13 14.47 0.46
C ALA A 190 5.27 14.42 1.47
N GLY A 191 6.20 13.48 1.27
CA GLY A 191 7.37 13.37 2.13
C GLY A 191 7.13 12.71 3.49
N THR A 192 5.98 12.07 3.73
CA THR A 192 5.70 11.36 4.99
C THR A 192 6.53 10.09 5.18
N LYS A 193 7.11 9.86 6.36
CA LYS A 193 7.89 8.65 6.68
C LYS A 193 7.24 7.88 7.82
N LEU A 194 6.92 6.61 7.58
CA LEU A 194 6.52 5.68 8.65
C LEU A 194 7.77 4.93 9.13
N ALA A 195 8.46 5.47 10.15
CA ALA A 195 9.67 4.86 10.65
C ALA A 195 9.35 3.51 11.30
N ASN A 196 10.05 2.45 10.88
CA ASN A 196 9.78 1.07 11.30
C ASN A 196 10.86 0.45 12.19
N LEU A 197 11.97 1.13 12.41
CA LEU A 197 13.07 0.62 13.23
C LEU A 197 13.40 1.60 14.36
N LYS A 198 13.48 1.08 15.58
CA LYS A 198 13.93 1.86 16.74
C LYS A 198 15.42 2.14 16.64
N ILE A 199 15.80 3.35 17.07
CA ILE A 199 17.21 3.74 17.25
C ILE A 199 17.92 2.81 18.23
N ARG A 200 17.26 2.51 19.36
CA ARG A 200 17.75 1.52 20.32
C ARG A 200 17.33 0.10 19.91
N GLU A 201 18.18 -0.86 20.25
CA GLU A 201 17.89 -2.28 20.01
C GLU A 201 16.64 -2.77 20.77
N GLY A 202 16.20 -3.98 20.40
CA GLY A 202 15.00 -4.63 20.94
C GLY A 202 13.73 -4.39 20.14
N THR A 203 12.66 -5.03 20.59
CA THR A 203 11.33 -5.00 19.97
C THR A 203 10.64 -3.64 20.13
N VAL A 204 9.67 -3.39 19.24
CA VAL A 204 8.78 -2.23 19.31
C VAL A 204 7.75 -2.46 20.41
N LYS A 205 7.57 -1.45 21.27
CA LYS A 205 6.61 -1.47 22.37
C LYS A 205 5.66 -0.30 22.20
N ILE A 206 4.37 -0.53 22.37
CA ILE A 206 3.31 0.48 22.20
C ILE A 206 2.91 0.97 23.59
N ARG A 207 2.94 2.28 23.79
CA ARG A 207 2.51 2.91 25.05
C ARG A 207 1.03 3.27 25.00
N ILE A 208 0.26 2.80 25.98
CA ILE A 208 -1.18 3.02 26.08
C ILE A 208 -1.52 3.27 27.55
N ALA A 209 -2.08 4.44 27.86
CA ALA A 209 -2.54 4.80 29.22
C ALA A 209 -1.50 4.55 30.35
N GLY A 210 -0.20 4.74 30.05
CA GLY A 210 0.89 4.52 31.01
C GLY A 210 1.44 3.09 31.03
N GLU A 211 0.75 2.14 30.40
CA GLU A 211 1.23 0.76 30.21
C GLU A 211 2.00 0.61 28.90
N SER A 212 2.82 -0.43 28.83
CA SER A 212 3.65 -0.75 27.66
C SER A 212 3.35 -2.18 27.19
N ILE A 213 2.83 -2.30 25.98
CA ILE A 213 2.57 -3.60 25.33
C ILE A 213 3.74 -3.91 24.39
N ASP A 214 4.39 -5.06 24.57
CA ASP A 214 5.41 -5.54 23.63
C ASP A 214 4.75 -6.15 22.40
N THR A 215 5.16 -5.73 21.21
CA THR A 215 4.63 -6.26 19.95
C THR A 215 5.30 -7.58 19.54
N GLY A 216 6.48 -7.89 20.08
CA GLY A 216 7.33 -8.97 19.58
C GLY A 216 8.07 -8.63 18.28
N LEU A 217 7.75 -7.52 17.64
CA LEU A 217 8.30 -7.15 16.33
C LEU A 217 9.57 -6.31 16.48
N ARG A 218 10.65 -6.71 15.80
CA ARG A 218 11.87 -5.86 15.69
C ARG A 218 11.65 -4.66 14.77
N LYS A 219 10.87 -4.85 13.70
CA LYS A 219 10.46 -3.81 12.77
C LYS A 219 8.95 -3.68 12.79
N PHE A 220 8.46 -2.47 13.05
CA PHE A 220 7.04 -2.15 13.02
C PHE A 220 6.89 -0.63 12.81
N GLY A 221 6.28 -0.24 11.71
CA GLY A 221 6.01 1.15 11.36
C GLY A 221 4.78 1.69 12.08
N ALA A 222 3.68 1.86 11.34
CA ALA A 222 2.46 2.43 11.86
C ALA A 222 1.20 1.68 11.39
N ILE A 223 0.14 1.84 12.18
CA ILE A 223 -1.22 1.44 11.82
C ILE A 223 -2.03 2.72 11.70
N LEU A 224 -2.49 3.03 10.49
CA LEU A 224 -3.29 4.21 10.20
C LEU A 224 -4.71 3.76 9.94
N GLY A 225 -5.65 4.04 10.83
CA GLY A 225 -7.05 3.68 10.64
C GLY A 225 -7.67 4.36 9.41
N ASP A 226 -8.90 3.96 9.08
CA ASP A 226 -9.62 4.51 7.94
C ASP A 226 -9.69 6.03 8.01
N ARG A 227 -9.49 6.68 6.85
CA ARG A 227 -9.57 8.14 6.68
C ARG A 227 -8.60 8.92 7.57
N VAL A 228 -7.50 8.31 7.98
CA VAL A 228 -6.39 9.05 8.61
C VAL A 228 -5.72 9.93 7.56
N GLU A 229 -5.45 11.18 7.90
CA GLU A 229 -4.66 12.08 7.07
C GLU A 229 -3.39 12.51 7.79
N ILE A 230 -2.25 12.27 7.14
CA ILE A 230 -0.94 12.70 7.64
C ILE A 230 -0.44 13.88 6.81
N GLY A 231 -0.12 14.99 7.46
CA GLY A 231 0.41 16.19 6.82
C GLY A 231 1.81 15.99 6.21
N CYS A 232 2.15 16.83 5.23
CA CYS A 232 3.43 16.76 4.52
C CYS A 232 4.64 16.76 5.47
N ASN A 233 5.66 15.97 5.14
CA ASN A 233 6.90 15.82 5.90
C ASN A 233 6.74 15.41 7.38
N ALA A 234 5.57 14.91 7.78
CA ALA A 234 5.42 14.31 9.10
C ALA A 234 6.13 12.94 9.17
N VAL A 235 6.53 12.56 10.37
CA VAL A 235 7.20 11.29 10.65
C VAL A 235 6.48 10.60 11.79
N THR A 236 6.07 9.34 11.60
CA THR A 236 5.58 8.52 12.70
C THR A 236 6.71 7.67 13.26
N ASN A 237 6.88 7.65 14.58
CA ASN A 237 7.81 6.74 15.23
C ASN A 237 7.30 5.28 15.16
N PRO A 238 8.20 4.28 15.29
CA PRO A 238 7.81 2.87 15.31
C PRO A 238 6.72 2.57 16.35
N GLY A 239 5.67 1.86 15.95
CA GLY A 239 4.54 1.50 16.81
C GLY A 239 3.52 2.61 17.02
N THR A 240 3.38 3.52 16.06
CA THR A 240 2.31 4.54 16.08
C THR A 240 1.00 3.92 15.59
N LEU A 241 -0.05 4.00 16.41
CA LEU A 241 -1.40 3.56 16.06
C LEU A 241 -2.34 4.77 16.03
N LEU A 242 -2.81 5.17 14.85
CA LEU A 242 -3.73 6.28 14.66
C LEU A 242 -5.14 5.74 14.40
N GLY A 243 -6.09 6.00 15.29
CA GLY A 243 -7.49 5.58 15.12
C GLY A 243 -8.19 6.29 13.95
N LYS A 244 -9.32 5.74 13.52
CA LYS A 244 -10.12 6.22 12.37
C LYS A 244 -10.30 7.74 12.37
N GLY A 245 -10.08 8.38 11.23
CA GLY A 245 -10.29 9.82 11.03
C GLY A 245 -9.34 10.74 11.77
N SER A 246 -8.20 10.24 12.27
CA SER A 246 -7.21 11.09 12.94
C SER A 246 -6.42 11.92 11.93
N LEU A 247 -5.98 13.10 12.37
CA LEU A 247 -5.20 14.05 11.59
C LEU A 247 -3.83 14.26 12.23
N VAL A 248 -2.79 14.30 11.43
CA VAL A 248 -1.44 14.69 11.85
C VAL A 248 -1.06 15.96 11.11
N VAL A 249 -0.66 17.00 11.82
CA VAL A 249 -0.23 18.26 11.18
C VAL A 249 1.07 18.08 10.40
N PRO A 250 1.32 18.89 9.35
CA PRO A 250 2.59 18.85 8.62
C PRO A 250 3.80 18.99 9.55
N VAL A 251 4.92 18.34 9.18
CA VAL A 251 6.21 18.42 9.89
C VAL A 251 6.17 17.87 11.33
N ALA A 252 5.07 17.25 11.75
CA ALA A 252 4.97 16.67 13.09
C ALA A 252 5.82 15.39 13.23
N SER A 253 6.46 15.25 14.41
CA SER A 253 7.01 13.96 14.86
C SER A 253 5.99 13.29 15.79
N VAL A 254 5.37 12.22 15.31
CA VAL A 254 4.32 11.49 16.04
C VAL A 254 4.97 10.45 16.95
N ALA A 255 4.69 10.53 18.24
CA ALA A 255 5.23 9.60 19.22
C ALA A 255 4.61 8.20 19.05
N SER A 256 5.39 7.17 19.41
CA SER A 256 4.86 5.80 19.50
C SER A 256 3.74 5.73 20.54
N GLY A 257 2.68 4.98 20.25
CA GLY A 257 1.52 4.86 21.10
C GLY A 257 0.21 4.79 20.34
N TYR A 258 -0.88 4.68 21.09
CA TYR A 258 -2.24 4.69 20.56
C TYR A 258 -2.87 6.07 20.66
N TYR A 259 -3.37 6.56 19.53
CA TYR A 259 -4.17 7.78 19.39
C TYR A 259 -5.60 7.36 19.05
N THR A 260 -6.56 7.79 19.86
CA THR A 260 -7.96 7.45 19.68
C THR A 260 -8.52 8.02 18.36
N PRO A 261 -9.62 7.47 17.82
CA PRO A 261 -10.26 7.99 16.63
C PRO A 261 -10.51 9.50 16.69
N LYS A 262 -10.36 10.18 15.54
CA LYS A 262 -10.52 11.63 15.38
C LYS A 262 -9.55 12.47 16.22
N SER A 263 -8.40 11.91 16.62
CA SER A 263 -7.34 12.68 17.27
C SER A 263 -6.69 13.68 16.31
N ILE A 264 -6.29 14.84 16.81
CA ILE A 264 -5.45 15.79 16.08
C ILE A 264 -4.06 15.80 16.73
N VAL A 265 -3.07 15.23 16.05
CA VAL A 265 -1.69 15.20 16.52
C VAL A 265 -0.96 16.46 16.03
N ARG A 266 -0.52 17.27 16.98
CA ARG A 266 0.21 18.52 16.75
C ARG A 266 1.67 18.40 17.21
N HIS A 267 2.49 19.40 16.88
CA HIS A 267 3.83 19.52 17.46
C HIS A 267 3.75 19.51 18.99
N LYS A 268 4.67 18.82 19.63
CA LYS A 268 4.96 19.09 21.03
C LYS A 268 5.73 20.41 21.06
N GLY A 269 5.11 21.44 21.64
CA GLY A 269 5.79 22.68 21.98
C GLY A 269 6.86 22.46 23.05
#